data_AF-A0A6H1Z7P0-F1
#
_entry.id   AF-A0A6H1Z7P0-F1
#
_cell.length_a   1.000
_cell.length_b   1.000
_cell.length_c   1.000
_cell.angle_alpha   90.00
_cell.angle_beta   90.00
_cell.angle_gamma   90.00
#
_symmetry.space_group_name_H-M   'P 1'
#
loop_
_entity.id
_entity.type
_entity.pdbx_description
1 polymer ?
#
loop_
_entity_poly.entity_id
_entity_poly.type
_entity_poly.pdbx_seq_one_letter_code
_entity_poly.pdbx_strand_id
1 'polypeptide(L)' 'MVTTDTKLLTTKEAAEILGVAKCTIYRWLNRGWLCSITLPNGNKRIPKVAVDKALSGR' A
#
# COMPACT_ATOMS: atom_id res chain seq x y z
N MET A 1 0.90 -22.96 4.28
CA MET A 1 -0.27 -22.08 4.47
C MET A 1 0.07 -20.74 3.87
N VAL A 2 -0.36 -20.44 2.64
CA VAL A 2 -0.10 -19.15 1.99
C VAL A 2 -1.32 -18.28 2.28
N THR A 3 -1.21 -17.40 3.27
CA THR A 3 -2.29 -16.48 3.64
C THR A 3 -2.37 -15.39 2.59
N THR A 4 -3.07 -15.65 1.47
CA THR A 4 -3.48 -14.60 0.53
C THR A 4 -4.59 -13.78 1.18
N ASP A 5 -4.19 -12.98 2.17
CA ASP A 5 -5.03 -11.99 2.81
C ASP A 5 -5.22 -10.86 1.80
N THR A 6 -6.32 -10.93 1.05
CA THR A 6 -6.80 -9.87 0.13
C THR A 6 -7.26 -8.63 0.90
N LYS A 7 -6.55 -8.25 1.97
CA LYS A 7 -6.83 -7.03 2.72
C LYS A 7 -6.36 -5.83 1.91
N LEU A 8 -7.35 -5.02 1.60
CA LEU A 8 -7.17 -3.68 1.06
C LEU A 8 -6.96 -2.74 2.24
N LEU A 9 -5.69 -2.39 2.47
CA LEU A 9 -5.27 -1.45 3.50
C LEU A 9 -5.55 -0.03 3.06
N THR A 10 -5.87 0.82 4.03
CA THR A 10 -5.88 2.26 3.82
C THR A 10 -4.45 2.79 3.70
N THR A 11 -4.29 3.99 3.13
CA THR A 11 -3.00 4.69 3.07
C THR A 11 -2.38 4.87 4.46
N LYS A 12 -3.22 5.01 5.50
CA LYS A 12 -2.77 5.13 6.89
C LYS A 12 -2.18 3.81 7.40
N GLU A 13 -2.91 2.70 7.26
CA GLU A 13 -2.43 1.39 7.70
C GLU A 13 -1.17 0.96 6.96
N ALA A 14 -1.11 1.18 5.65
CA ALA A 14 0.09 0.89 4.86
C ALA A 14 1.29 1.70 5.37
N ALA A 15 1.09 2.98 5.72
CA ALA A 15 2.13 3.85 6.27
C ALA A 15 2.63 3.36 7.64
N GLU A 16 1.72 2.92 8.51
CA GLU A 16 2.06 2.34 9.82
C GLU A 16 2.85 1.04 9.69
N ILE A 17 2.47 0.15 8.76
CA ILE A 17 3.16 -1.12 8.51
C ILE A 17 4.57 -0.91 7.94
N LEU A 18 4.70 0.02 6.99
CA LEU A 18 6.00 0.37 6.38
C LEU A 18 6.87 1.25 7.29
N GLY A 19 6.31 1.82 8.36
CA GLY A 19 7.00 2.78 9.22
C GLY A 19 7.38 4.08 8.50
N VAL A 20 6.62 4.48 7.47
CA VAL A 20 6.88 5.66 6.66
C VAL A 20 5.79 6.72 6.81
N ALA A 21 6.11 7.98 6.54
CA ALA A 21 5.10 9.02 6.51
C ALA A 21 4.08 8.81 5.37
N LYS A 22 2.82 9.22 5.59
CA LYS A 22 1.77 9.17 4.56
C LYS A 22 2.18 9.87 3.27
N CYS A 23 2.87 11.01 3.37
CA CYS A 23 3.38 11.77 2.22
C CYS A 23 4.34 10.93 1.36
N THR A 24 5.15 10.07 2.00
CA THR A 24 6.05 9.14 1.29
C THR A 24 5.25 8.13 0.49
N ILE A 25 4.18 7.57 1.06
CA ILE A 25 3.28 6.66 0.33
C ILE A 25 2.64 7.39 -0.86
N TYR A 26 2.10 8.60 -0.67
CA TYR A 26 1.56 9.38 -1.79
C TYR A 26 2.60 9.61 -2.88
N ARG A 27 3.86 9.89 -2.51
CA ARG A 27 4.96 10.07 -3.45
C ARG A 27 5.29 8.79 -4.22
N TRP A 28 5.29 7.64 -3.55
CA TRP A 28 5.52 6.33 -4.17
C TRP A 28 4.37 5.92 -5.10
N LEU A 29 3.13 6.19 -4.69
CA LEU A 29 1.94 6.02 -5.53
C LEU A 29 2.04 6.87 -6.79
N ASN A 30 2.43 8.15 -6.65
CA ASN A 30 2.58 9.05 -7.79
C ASN A 30 3.76 8.67 -8.71
N ARG A 31 4.81 8.04 -8.15
CA ARG A 31 5.93 7.48 -8.91
C ARG A 31 5.65 6.10 -9.52
N GLY A 32 4.52 5.46 -9.20
CA GLY A 32 4.21 4.11 -9.64
C GLY A 32 5.03 3.00 -8.97
N TRP A 33 5.72 3.30 -7.87
CA TRP A 33 6.49 2.31 -7.10
C TRP A 33 5.60 1.40 -6.26
N LEU A 34 4.40 1.86 -5.94
CA LEU A 34 3.42 1.11 -5.15
C LEU A 34 2.10 1.09 -5.93
N CYS A 35 1.51 -0.09 -6.10
CA CYS A 35 0.19 -0.21 -6.71
C CYS A 35 -0.88 0.16 -5.66
N SER A 36 -1.77 1.08 -6.01
CA SER A 36 -3.02 1.32 -5.28
C SER A 36 -4.21 1.22 -6.20
N ILE A 37 -5.33 0.78 -5.65
CA ILE A 37 -6.64 0.81 -6.30
C ILE A 37 -7.34 2.09 -5.84
N THR A 38 -7.64 2.97 -6.78
CA THR A 38 -8.49 4.13 -6.53
C THR A 38 -9.94 3.72 -6.73
N LEU A 39 -10.76 3.82 -5.69
CA LEU A 39 -12.21 3.62 -5.81
C LEU A 39 -12.83 4.82 -6.54
N PRO A 40 -14.01 4.65 -7.18
CA PRO A 40 -14.74 5.75 -7.82
C PRO A 40 -15.09 6.89 -6.84
N ASN A 41 -15.09 6.63 -5.54
CA ASN A 41 -15.30 7.62 -4.48
C ASN A 41 -14.02 8.42 -4.13
N GLY A 42 -12.93 8.30 -4.89
CA GLY A 42 -11.65 8.99 -4.66
C GLY A 42 -10.76 8.38 -3.57
N ASN A 43 -11.27 7.40 -2.82
CA ASN A 43 -10.51 6.71 -1.77
C ASN A 43 -9.50 5.73 -2.38
N LYS A 44 -8.25 5.83 -1.95
CA LYS A 44 -7.17 4.93 -2.36
C LYS A 44 -7.05 3.78 -1.37
N ARG A 45 -7.08 2.56 -1.89
CA ARG A 45 -6.79 1.36 -1.13
C ARG A 45 -5.55 0.67 -1.68
N ILE A 46 -4.67 0.28 -0.78
CA ILE A 46 -3.40 -0.35 -1.09
C ILE A 46 -3.55 -1.84 -0.76
N PRO A 47 -3.39 -2.75 -1.74
CA PRO A 47 -3.39 -4.16 -1.44
C PRO A 47 -2.18 -4.49 -0.55
N LYS A 48 -2.42 -5.26 0.51
CA LYS A 48 -1.36 -5.70 1.43
C LYS A 48 -0.20 -6.40 0.71
N VAL A 49 -0.49 -7.15 -0.36
CA VAL A 49 0.53 -7.77 -1.22
C VAL A 49 1.53 -6.76 -1.78
N ALA A 50 1.10 -5.54 -2.14
CA ALA A 50 2.02 -4.50 -2.62
C ALA A 50 2.91 -3.97 -1.50
N VAL A 51 2.38 -3.88 -0.27
CA VAL A 51 3.14 -3.49 0.93
C VAL A 51 4.16 -4.56 1.30
N ASP A 52 3.74 -5.83 1.29
CA ASP A 52 4.61 -6.99 1.53
C ASP A 52 5.72 -7.09 0.48
N LYS A 53 5.42 -6.86 -0.81
CA LYS A 53 6.44 -6.76 -1.85
C LYS A 53 7.44 -5.64 -1.60
N ALA A 54 7.00 -4.49 -1.11
CA ALA A 54 7.88 -3.38 -0.75
C ALA A 54 8.80 -3.73 0.44
N LEU A 55 8.34 -4.59 1.35
CA LEU A 55 9.14 -5.11 2.47
C LEU A 55 10.12 -6.23 2.04
N SER A 56 9.68 -7.11 1.13
CA SER A 56 10.46 -8.26 0.66
C SER A 56 11.57 -7.90 -0.34
N GLY A 57 11.62 -6.65 -0.82
CA GLY A 57 12.68 -6.16 -1.71
C GLY A 57 13.97 -5.74 -0.98
N ARG A 58 14.19 -6.22 0.25
CA ARG A 58 15.37 -5.91 1.08
C ARG A 58 16.31 -7.09 1.18
#